data_AF-A0A2D7IYI3-F1
#
_entry.id   AF-A0A2D7IYI3-F1
#
_cell.length_a   1.000
_cell.length_b   1.000
_cell.length_c   1.000
_cell.angle_alpha   90.00
_cell.angle_beta   90.00
_cell.angle_gamma   90.00
#
_symmetry.space_group_name_H-M   'P 1'
#
loop_
_entity.id
_entity.type
_entity.pdbx_description
1 polymer ?
#
loop_
_entity_poly.entity_id
_entity_poly.type
_entity_poly.pdbx_seq_one_letter_code
_entity_poly.pdbx_strand_id
1 'polypeptide(L)'
;MQPASTTASIIRPKSDLQRMAEGYSDQAREAGWVEGNDPMAFLTRSLFPDAQSGIASHEYHERIDADTASIPQVQLQLQNDVSSALTGLTALNAAASDFLSDGSEIVRSDVASFEDALITARNARRSFIEASEVLAERDATVSVETANDLDSLESEIEHTRQLADQLVNAWRDESVATS
;
A
#
# COMPACT_ATOMS: atom_id res chain seq x y z
N MET A 1 5.45 -52.91 -8.26
CA MET A 1 4.82 -51.68 -8.78
C MET A 1 4.46 -50.81 -7.59
N GLN A 2 5.15 -49.69 -7.40
CA GLN A 2 4.80 -48.68 -6.39
C GLN A 2 3.65 -47.82 -6.94
N PRO A 3 2.64 -47.45 -6.13
CA PRO A 3 1.81 -46.31 -6.47
C PRO A 3 2.60 -45.03 -6.17
N ALA A 4 2.73 -44.17 -7.17
CA ALA A 4 3.22 -42.82 -7.01
C ALA A 4 2.24 -42.04 -6.12
N SER A 5 2.74 -41.54 -4.99
CA SER A 5 1.99 -40.64 -4.13
C SER A 5 1.92 -39.28 -4.81
N THR A 6 0.78 -38.99 -5.44
CA THR A 6 0.51 -37.69 -6.04
C THR A 6 0.37 -36.66 -4.92
N THR A 7 1.42 -35.87 -4.68
CA THR A 7 1.36 -34.69 -3.81
C THR A 7 0.43 -33.67 -4.47
N ALA A 8 -0.87 -33.77 -4.19
CA ALA A 8 -1.81 -32.71 -4.49
C ALA A 8 -1.48 -31.54 -3.57
N SER A 9 -0.70 -30.59 -4.07
CA SER A 9 -0.50 -29.31 -3.39
C SER A 9 -1.86 -28.64 -3.32
N ILE A 10 -2.51 -28.66 -2.15
CA ILE A 10 -3.80 -28.01 -1.92
C ILE A 10 -3.54 -26.50 -1.98
N ILE A 11 -3.86 -25.89 -3.12
CA ILE A 11 -3.88 -24.43 -3.25
C ILE A 11 -5.13 -23.97 -2.49
N ARG A 12 -4.96 -23.38 -1.29
CA ARG A 12 -6.07 -22.72 -0.59
C ARG A 12 -6.47 -21.46 -1.40
N PRO A 13 -7.78 -21.21 -1.62
CA PRO A 13 -8.23 -19.97 -2.23
C PRO A 13 -7.88 -18.77 -1.33
N LYS A 14 -7.58 -17.62 -1.93
CA LYS A 14 -7.31 -16.37 -1.21
C LYS A 14 -8.55 -15.92 -0.44
N SER A 15 -8.37 -15.48 0.79
CA SER A 15 -9.43 -14.84 1.57
C SER A 15 -9.86 -13.52 0.92
N ASP A 16 -11.02 -13.03 1.33
CA ASP A 16 -11.53 -11.72 0.91
C ASP A 16 -10.61 -10.59 1.37
N LEU A 17 -10.11 -10.68 2.61
CA LEU A 17 -9.14 -9.75 3.16
C LEU A 17 -7.86 -9.72 2.32
N GLN A 18 -7.31 -10.88 1.99
CA GLN A 18 -6.11 -10.98 1.16
C GLN A 18 -6.34 -10.32 -0.21
N ARG A 19 -7.48 -10.60 -0.87
CA ARG A 19 -7.80 -10.00 -2.18
C ARG A 19 -7.93 -8.48 -2.11
N MET A 20 -8.52 -7.95 -1.03
CA MET A 20 -8.66 -6.50 -0.86
C MET A 20 -7.32 -5.83 -0.56
N ALA A 21 -6.47 -6.44 0.26
CA ALA A 21 -5.15 -5.92 0.59
C ALA A 21 -4.22 -5.89 -0.64
N GLU A 22 -4.23 -6.97 -1.43
CA GLU A 22 -3.52 -7.01 -2.71
C GLU A 22 -4.08 -5.97 -3.69
N GLY A 23 -5.42 -5.85 -3.81
CA GLY A 23 -6.07 -4.88 -4.68
C GLY A 23 -5.74 -3.43 -4.35
N TYR A 24 -5.69 -3.07 -3.06
CA TYR A 24 -5.23 -1.75 -2.62
C TYR A 24 -3.79 -1.48 -3.03
N SER A 25 -2.91 -2.46 -2.83
CA SER A 25 -1.49 -2.34 -3.13
C SER A 25 -1.23 -2.24 -4.64
N ASP A 26 -1.98 -3.02 -5.43
CA ASP A 26 -1.92 -2.98 -6.90
C ASP A 26 -2.44 -1.65 -7.43
N GLN A 27 -3.57 -1.15 -6.91
CA GLN A 27 -4.08 0.17 -7.27
C GLN A 27 -3.03 1.27 -6.99
N ALA A 28 -2.39 1.24 -5.82
CA ALA A 28 -1.38 2.25 -5.48
C ALA A 28 -0.16 2.21 -6.41
N ARG A 29 0.25 1.01 -6.86
CA ARG A 29 1.35 0.83 -7.81
C ARG A 29 0.94 1.26 -9.22
N GLU A 30 -0.22 0.85 -9.69
CA GLU A 30 -0.77 1.22 -11.02
C GLU A 30 -0.98 2.72 -11.13
N ALA A 31 -1.50 3.32 -10.06
CA ALA A 31 -1.67 4.75 -9.93
C ALA A 31 -0.36 5.47 -9.57
N GLY A 32 0.79 4.78 -9.49
CA GLY A 32 2.11 5.37 -9.25
C GLY A 32 2.22 6.23 -8.00
N TRP A 33 1.43 5.93 -6.96
CA TRP A 33 1.52 6.59 -5.65
C TRP A 33 2.72 6.10 -4.84
N VAL A 34 3.18 4.88 -5.13
CA VAL A 34 4.37 4.29 -4.53
C VAL A 34 5.38 4.01 -5.62
N GLU A 35 6.67 4.16 -5.29
CA GLU A 35 7.71 3.62 -6.15
C GLU A 35 7.47 2.13 -6.33
N GLY A 36 7.45 1.68 -7.59
CA GLY A 36 7.55 0.26 -7.87
C GLY A 36 8.88 -0.20 -7.28
N ASN A 37 8.83 -0.97 -6.19
CA ASN A 37 9.98 -1.72 -5.70
C ASN A 37 10.35 -2.74 -6.77
N ASP A 38 11.01 -2.32 -7.85
CA ASP A 38 11.63 -3.23 -8.79
C ASP A 38 12.86 -3.78 -8.06
N PRO A 39 12.85 -5.07 -7.64
CA PRO A 39 14.00 -5.66 -6.96
C PRO A 39 15.26 -5.59 -7.83
N MET A 40 15.11 -5.49 -9.16
CA MET A 40 16.23 -5.22 -10.06
C MET A 40 16.74 -3.79 -9.95
N ALA A 41 15.88 -2.79 -9.76
CA ALA A 41 16.30 -1.41 -9.52
C ALA A 41 17.07 -1.26 -8.20
N PHE A 42 16.70 -2.00 -7.15
CA PHE A 42 17.47 -2.05 -5.91
C PHE A 42 18.84 -2.74 -6.09
N LEU A 43 18.85 -3.89 -6.78
CA LEU A 43 20.09 -4.61 -7.08
C LEU A 43 21.02 -3.79 -7.98
N THR A 44 20.51 -3.10 -9.00
CA THR A 44 21.33 -2.24 -9.86
C THR A 44 21.84 -1.01 -9.12
N ARG A 45 21.04 -0.37 -8.26
CA ARG A 45 21.49 0.77 -7.43
C ARG A 45 22.56 0.36 -6.40
N SER A 46 22.52 -0.89 -5.93
CA SER A 46 23.52 -1.48 -5.02
C SER A 46 24.80 -1.93 -5.74
N LEU A 47 24.69 -2.45 -6.97
CA LEU A 47 25.82 -2.97 -7.75
C LEU A 47 26.49 -1.91 -8.64
N PHE A 48 25.74 -0.89 -9.05
CA PHE A 48 26.15 0.16 -9.96
C PHE A 48 25.64 1.53 -9.46
N PRO A 49 26.23 2.08 -8.39
CA PRO A 49 25.79 3.34 -7.80
C PRO A 49 25.88 4.55 -8.76
N ASP A 50 26.71 4.47 -9.81
CA ASP A 50 26.88 5.51 -10.83
C ASP A 50 26.14 5.23 -12.15
N ALA A 51 25.43 4.10 -12.26
CA ALA A 51 24.63 3.84 -13.46
C ALA A 51 23.34 4.66 -13.39
N GLN A 52 23.22 5.69 -14.24
CA GLN A 52 21.92 6.25 -14.59
C GLN A 52 21.05 5.11 -15.12
N SER A 53 20.28 4.51 -14.22
CA SER A 53 19.42 3.39 -14.52
C SER A 53 18.31 3.92 -15.43
N GLY A 54 18.34 3.52 -16.70
CA GLY A 54 17.36 3.89 -17.72
C GLY A 54 15.97 3.28 -17.54
N ILE A 55 15.56 3.01 -16.29
CA ILE A 55 14.19 2.71 -15.90
C ILE A 55 13.90 3.71 -14.80
N ALA A 56 13.42 4.89 -15.20
CA ALA A 56 13.07 5.91 -14.25
C ALA A 56 11.84 5.43 -13.47
N SER A 57 12.07 4.86 -12.29
CA SER A 57 11.09 4.89 -11.21
C SER A 57 10.94 6.36 -10.87
N HIS A 58 9.98 7.01 -11.52
CA HIS A 58 9.69 8.41 -11.28
C HIS A 58 9.03 8.52 -9.90
N GLU A 59 9.58 9.39 -9.06
CA GLU A 59 8.92 9.77 -7.81
C GLU A 59 7.54 10.34 -8.14
N TYR A 60 6.56 10.18 -7.25
CA TYR A 60 5.17 10.56 -7.54
C TYR A 60 5.04 12.02 -8.00
N HIS A 61 5.80 12.93 -7.39
CA HIS A 61 5.79 14.35 -7.74
C HIS A 61 6.25 14.58 -9.20
N GLU A 62 7.27 13.85 -9.68
CA GLU A 62 7.70 13.88 -11.08
C GLU A 62 6.60 13.36 -12.00
N ARG A 63 5.91 12.28 -11.59
CA ARG A 63 4.86 11.63 -12.38
C ARG A 63 3.64 12.53 -12.62
N ILE A 64 3.30 13.37 -11.65
CA ILE A 64 2.22 14.35 -11.79
C ILE A 64 2.71 15.70 -12.34
N ASP A 65 3.96 15.76 -12.81
CA ASP A 65 4.63 16.98 -13.28
C ASP A 65 4.56 18.12 -12.24
N ALA A 66 4.74 17.81 -10.95
CA ALA A 66 4.53 18.75 -9.84
C ALA A 66 5.38 20.03 -9.98
N ASP A 67 6.56 19.95 -10.61
CA ASP A 67 7.43 21.10 -10.87
C ASP A 67 6.98 21.95 -12.07
N THR A 68 6.44 21.31 -13.12
CA THR A 68 6.27 21.94 -14.44
C THR A 68 4.81 22.20 -14.83
N ALA A 69 3.87 21.38 -14.36
CA ALA A 69 2.45 21.55 -14.64
C ALA A 69 1.87 22.76 -13.89
N SER A 70 0.66 23.19 -14.30
CA SER A 70 0.00 24.30 -13.61
C SER A 70 -0.44 23.89 -12.19
N ILE A 71 -0.30 24.80 -11.22
CA ILE A 71 -0.67 24.54 -9.81
C ILE A 71 -2.08 23.95 -9.67
N PRO A 72 -3.14 24.46 -10.35
CA PRO A 72 -4.48 23.88 -10.21
C PRO A 72 -4.58 22.45 -10.72
N GLN A 73 -3.82 22.08 -11.76
CA GLN A 73 -3.79 20.70 -12.27
C GLN A 73 -3.12 19.76 -11.26
N VAL A 74 -1.98 20.16 -10.72
CA VAL A 74 -1.25 19.37 -9.71
C VAL A 74 -2.09 19.23 -8.44
N GLN A 75 -2.72 20.31 -7.97
CA GLN A 75 -3.62 20.27 -6.81
C GLN A 75 -4.80 19.33 -7.02
N LEU A 76 -5.47 19.39 -8.18
CA LEU A 76 -6.60 18.52 -8.49
C LEU A 76 -6.17 17.05 -8.55
N GLN A 77 -5.04 16.76 -9.19
CA GLN A 77 -4.52 15.40 -9.28
C GLN A 77 -4.14 14.85 -7.89
N LEU A 78 -3.40 15.63 -7.11
CA LEU A 78 -3.02 15.29 -5.73
C LEU A 78 -4.26 15.04 -4.86
N GLN A 79 -5.26 15.90 -4.94
CA GLN A 79 -6.51 15.72 -4.20
C GLN A 79 -7.21 14.41 -4.58
N ASN A 80 -7.36 14.13 -5.87
CA ASN A 80 -8.01 12.90 -6.34
C ASN A 80 -7.25 11.65 -5.87
N ASP A 81 -5.93 11.67 -5.95
CA ASP A 81 -5.07 10.54 -5.57
C ASP A 81 -5.10 10.31 -4.04
N VAL A 82 -4.99 11.37 -3.22
CA VAL A 82 -5.12 11.25 -1.75
C VAL A 82 -6.50 10.73 -1.36
N SER A 83 -7.57 11.28 -1.96
CA SER A 83 -8.95 10.86 -1.67
C SER A 83 -9.20 9.40 -2.07
N SER A 84 -8.62 8.96 -3.19
CA SER A 84 -8.70 7.57 -3.65
C SER A 84 -7.95 6.61 -2.71
N ALA A 85 -6.73 6.99 -2.30
CA ALA A 85 -5.93 6.22 -1.34
C ALA A 85 -6.63 6.12 0.02
N LEU A 86 -7.21 7.21 0.51
CA LEU A 86 -7.99 7.25 1.75
C LEU A 86 -9.19 6.29 1.66
N THR A 87 -10.01 6.42 0.61
CA THR A 87 -11.20 5.58 0.42
C THR A 87 -10.85 4.09 0.36
N GLY A 88 -9.80 3.73 -0.37
CA GLY A 88 -9.32 2.36 -0.47
C GLY A 88 -8.85 1.80 0.87
N LEU A 89 -8.11 2.59 1.64
CA LEU A 89 -7.59 2.16 2.94
C LEU A 89 -8.71 2.02 3.98
N THR A 90 -9.66 2.96 4.02
CA THR A 90 -10.83 2.86 4.90
C THR A 90 -11.63 1.59 4.60
N ALA A 91 -11.84 1.25 3.32
CA ALA A 91 -12.54 0.02 2.93
C ALA A 91 -11.77 -1.24 3.36
N LEU A 92 -10.43 -1.23 3.22
CA LEU A 92 -9.58 -2.32 3.68
C LEU A 92 -9.61 -2.48 5.21
N ASN A 93 -9.58 -1.38 5.97
CA ASN A 93 -9.68 -1.40 7.43
C ASN A 93 -11.04 -1.95 7.91
N ALA A 94 -12.13 -1.59 7.23
CA ALA A 94 -13.45 -2.17 7.50
C ALA A 94 -13.46 -3.68 7.26
N ALA A 95 -12.93 -4.13 6.12
CA ALA A 95 -12.85 -5.56 5.81
C ALA A 95 -12.00 -6.35 6.81
N ALA A 96 -10.88 -5.78 7.29
CA ALA A 96 -10.06 -6.41 8.33
C ALA A 96 -10.78 -6.49 9.69
N SER A 97 -11.52 -5.45 10.05
CA SER A 97 -12.33 -5.44 11.28
C SER A 97 -13.42 -6.51 11.25
N ASP A 98 -14.08 -6.67 10.10
CA ASP A 98 -15.09 -7.71 9.89
C ASP A 98 -14.45 -9.11 9.93
N PHE A 99 -13.31 -9.30 9.25
CA PHE A 99 -12.57 -10.57 9.21
C PHE A 99 -12.05 -11.01 10.59
N LEU A 100 -11.65 -10.06 11.45
CA LEU A 100 -11.29 -10.34 12.84
C LEU A 100 -12.50 -10.73 13.71
N SER A 101 -13.71 -10.30 13.32
CA SER A 101 -14.93 -10.46 14.13
C SER A 101 -15.79 -11.65 13.72
N ASP A 102 -15.69 -12.11 12.47
CA ASP A 102 -16.55 -13.15 11.90
C ASP A 102 -16.12 -14.59 12.27
N GLY A 103 -14.96 -14.75 12.91
CA GLY A 103 -14.42 -16.04 13.32
C GLY A 103 -13.82 -16.86 12.18
N SER A 104 -13.47 -16.22 11.06
CA SER A 104 -12.69 -16.82 9.98
C SER A 104 -11.31 -17.26 10.48
N GLU A 105 -10.82 -18.39 9.95
CA GLU A 105 -9.43 -18.83 10.17
C GLU A 105 -8.48 -17.81 9.52
N ILE A 106 -7.58 -17.24 10.32
CA ILE A 106 -6.60 -16.27 9.87
C ILE A 106 -5.32 -17.00 9.53
N VAL A 107 -4.92 -16.97 8.26
CA VAL A 107 -3.68 -17.61 7.83
C VAL A 107 -2.56 -16.59 7.62
N ARG A 108 -1.32 -17.08 7.62
CA ARG A 108 -0.13 -16.24 7.43
C ARG A 108 -0.18 -15.37 6.17
N SER A 109 -0.82 -15.83 5.08
CA SER A 109 -0.94 -15.05 3.84
C SER A 109 -1.86 -13.84 3.99
N ASP A 110 -2.88 -13.91 4.86
CA ASP A 110 -3.77 -12.77 5.13
C ASP A 110 -3.01 -11.66 5.84
N VAL A 111 -2.29 -12.05 6.92
CA VAL A 111 -1.42 -11.16 7.69
C VAL A 111 -0.39 -10.50 6.78
N ALA A 112 0.35 -11.29 6.00
CA ALA A 112 1.41 -10.78 5.14
C ALA A 112 0.89 -9.81 4.06
N SER A 113 -0.27 -10.09 3.46
CA SER A 113 -0.85 -9.22 2.44
C SER A 113 -1.38 -7.91 3.05
N PHE A 114 -1.97 -7.98 4.24
CA PHE A 114 -2.43 -6.80 4.96
C PHE A 114 -1.26 -5.90 5.43
N GLU A 115 -0.16 -6.49 5.89
CA GLU A 115 1.07 -5.75 6.20
C GLU A 115 1.69 -5.09 4.96
N ASP A 116 1.68 -5.75 3.80
CA ASP A 116 2.13 -5.15 2.53
C ASP A 116 1.26 -3.94 2.15
N ALA A 117 -0.05 -4.03 2.33
CA ALA A 117 -0.96 -2.92 2.11
C ALA A 117 -0.70 -1.74 3.07
N LEU A 118 -0.41 -2.01 4.35
CA LEU A 118 0.00 -0.98 5.32
C LEU A 118 1.28 -0.27 4.89
N ILE A 119 2.30 -1.03 4.45
CA ILE A 119 3.56 -0.44 3.97
C ILE A 119 3.30 0.42 2.73
N THR A 120 2.48 -0.09 1.81
CA THR A 120 2.07 0.64 0.60
C THR A 120 1.37 1.96 0.96
N ALA A 121 0.42 1.95 1.90
CA ALA A 121 -0.29 3.16 2.34
C ALA A 121 0.68 4.21 2.93
N ARG A 122 1.66 3.77 3.73
CA ARG A 122 2.69 4.66 4.30
C ARG A 122 3.56 5.30 3.22
N ASN A 123 3.96 4.52 2.22
CA ASN A 123 4.74 5.01 1.09
C ASN A 123 3.93 5.97 0.20
N ALA A 124 2.64 5.67 -0.03
CA ALA A 124 1.75 6.54 -0.80
C ALA A 124 1.59 7.90 -0.10
N ARG A 125 1.30 7.89 1.21
CA ARG A 125 1.22 9.12 2.01
C ARG A 125 2.51 9.93 1.93
N ARG A 126 3.67 9.29 2.10
CA ARG A 126 4.97 9.97 2.00
C ARG A 126 5.12 10.67 0.65
N SER A 127 4.80 9.97 -0.43
CA SER A 127 4.87 10.50 -1.79
C SER A 127 3.94 11.70 -2.02
N PHE A 128 2.76 11.68 -1.41
CA PHE A 128 1.82 12.82 -1.45
C PHE A 128 2.32 14.03 -0.66
N ILE A 129 3.00 13.81 0.48
CA ILE A 129 3.64 14.89 1.24
C ILE A 129 4.78 15.51 0.44
N GLU A 130 5.64 14.70 -0.19
CA GLU A 130 6.73 15.19 -1.04
C GLU A 130 6.19 16.05 -2.20
N ALA A 131 5.10 15.64 -2.87
CA ALA A 131 4.44 16.47 -3.88
C ALA A 131 3.84 17.78 -3.31
N SER A 132 3.38 17.76 -2.06
CA SER A 132 2.87 18.95 -1.36
C SER A 132 4.01 19.93 -1.03
N GLU A 133 5.20 19.41 -0.71
CA GLU A 133 6.41 20.21 -0.49
C GLU A 133 6.86 20.88 -1.79
N VAL A 134 6.85 20.18 -2.92
CA VAL A 134 7.14 20.76 -4.25
C VAL A 134 6.17 21.90 -4.60
N LEU A 135 4.88 21.75 -4.29
CA LEU A 135 3.92 22.86 -4.46
C LEU A 135 4.28 24.05 -3.56
N ALA A 136 4.69 23.81 -2.32
CA ALA A 136 5.07 24.86 -1.39
C ALA A 136 6.31 25.64 -1.87
N GLU A 137 7.29 24.96 -2.48
CA GLU A 137 8.45 25.59 -3.12
C GLU A 137 8.07 26.52 -4.28
N ARG A 138 6.91 26.27 -4.90
CA ARG A 138 6.32 27.09 -5.96
C ARG A 138 5.35 28.17 -5.43
N ASP A 139 5.46 28.51 -4.14
CA ASP A 139 4.59 29.46 -3.43
C ASP A 139 3.10 29.05 -3.43
N ALA A 140 2.80 27.75 -3.51
CA ALA A 140 1.44 27.21 -3.50
C ALA A 140 1.21 26.30 -2.29
N THR A 141 0.19 26.60 -1.49
CA THR A 141 -0.27 25.67 -0.45
C THR A 141 -1.26 24.68 -1.07
N VAL A 142 -1.24 23.43 -0.59
CA VAL A 142 -2.33 22.48 -0.88
C VAL A 142 -3.67 23.03 -0.41
N SER A 143 -4.76 22.56 -1.03
CA SER A 143 -6.10 22.97 -0.60
C SER A 143 -6.39 22.48 0.82
N VAL A 144 -7.31 23.16 1.52
CA VAL A 144 -7.78 22.72 2.85
C VAL A 144 -8.35 21.30 2.80
N GLU A 145 -9.02 20.96 1.70
CA GLU A 145 -9.58 19.62 1.49
C GLU A 145 -8.48 18.57 1.37
N THR A 146 -7.45 18.81 0.55
CA THR A 146 -6.29 17.92 0.42
C THR A 146 -5.56 17.75 1.75
N ALA A 147 -5.39 18.83 2.52
CA ALA A 147 -4.76 18.76 3.84
C ALA A 147 -5.57 17.87 4.81
N ASN A 148 -6.90 18.04 4.86
CA ASN A 148 -7.77 17.22 5.69
C ASN A 148 -7.74 15.73 5.27
N ASP A 149 -7.69 15.45 3.97
CA ASP A 149 -7.62 14.07 3.48
C ASP A 149 -6.26 13.43 3.81
N LEU A 150 -5.16 14.19 3.79
CA LEU A 150 -3.83 13.72 4.22
C LEU A 150 -3.79 13.38 5.72
N ASP A 151 -4.42 14.19 6.56
CA ASP A 151 -4.54 13.94 8.01
C ASP A 151 -5.45 12.73 8.28
N SER A 152 -6.53 12.59 7.53
CA SER A 152 -7.43 11.43 7.60
C SER A 152 -6.73 10.15 7.15
N LEU A 153 -5.92 10.22 6.09
CA LEU A 153 -5.11 9.11 5.62
C LEU A 153 -4.08 8.68 6.67
N GLU A 154 -3.44 9.61 7.37
CA GLU A 154 -2.55 9.30 8.50
C GLU A 154 -3.28 8.54 9.62
N SER A 155 -4.48 9.01 9.96
CA SER A 155 -5.32 8.39 10.98
C SER A 155 -5.73 6.97 10.58
N GLU A 156 -6.10 6.75 9.32
CA GLU A 156 -6.41 5.41 8.81
C GLU A 156 -5.18 4.50 8.75
N ILE A 157 -4.00 5.00 8.41
CA ILE A 157 -2.74 4.22 8.48
C ILE A 157 -2.46 3.74 9.90
N GLU A 158 -2.68 4.60 10.90
CA GLU A 158 -2.53 4.23 12.30
C GLU A 158 -3.56 3.18 12.73
N HIS A 159 -4.80 3.28 12.25
CA HIS A 159 -5.82 2.25 12.46
C HIS A 159 -5.43 0.92 11.79
N THR A 160 -4.95 0.96 10.53
CA THR A 160 -4.43 -0.22 9.81
C THR A 160 -3.31 -0.89 10.60
N ARG A 161 -2.39 -0.12 11.20
CA ARG A 161 -1.33 -0.66 12.06
C ARG A 161 -1.89 -1.46 13.24
N GLN A 162 -2.91 -0.93 13.93
CA GLN A 162 -3.55 -1.60 15.06
C GLN A 162 -4.26 -2.88 14.62
N LEU A 163 -4.91 -2.88 13.45
CA LEU A 163 -5.55 -4.06 12.88
C LEU A 163 -4.52 -5.12 12.46
N ALA A 164 -3.37 -4.71 11.91
CA ALA A 164 -2.29 -5.63 11.57
C ALA A 164 -1.77 -6.35 12.82
N ASP A 165 -1.54 -5.62 13.92
CA ASP A 165 -1.14 -6.21 15.20
C ASP A 165 -2.19 -7.21 15.72
N GLN A 166 -3.48 -6.90 15.57
CA GLN A 166 -4.57 -7.82 15.95
C GLN A 166 -4.60 -9.09 15.10
N LEU A 167 -4.46 -8.97 13.77
CA LEU A 167 -4.39 -10.10 12.84
C LEU A 167 -3.20 -11.01 13.18
N VAL A 168 -2.03 -10.43 13.48
CA VAL A 168 -0.84 -11.19 13.90
C VAL A 168 -1.11 -11.97 15.19
N ASN A 169 -1.76 -11.35 16.18
CA ASN A 169 -2.07 -12.02 17.44
C ASN A 169 -3.08 -13.16 17.25
N ALA A 170 -4.15 -12.92 16.50
CA ALA A 170 -5.17 -13.94 16.24
C ALA A 170 -4.59 -15.13 15.46
N TRP A 171 -3.76 -14.88 14.43
CA TRP A 171 -3.04 -15.93 13.72
C TRP A 171 -2.13 -16.78 14.64
N ARG A 172 -1.43 -16.13 15.59
CA ARG A 172 -0.57 -16.83 16.55
C ARG A 172 -1.38 -17.70 17.50
N ASP A 173 -2.50 -17.20 18.00
CA ASP A 173 -3.36 -17.95 18.92
C ASP A 173 -3.99 -19.18 18.24
N GLU A 174 -4.41 -19.06 16.98
CA GLU A 174 -4.88 -20.21 16.18
C GLU A 174 -3.79 -21.24 15.90
N SER A 175 -2.57 -20.76 15.61
CA SER A 175 -1.42 -21.65 15.39
C SER A 175 -1.06 -22.45 16.64
N VAL A 176 -1.24 -21.86 17.83
CA VAL A 176 -1.03 -22.54 19.12
C VAL A 176 -2.17 -23.53 19.42
N ALA A 177 -3.42 -23.19 19.10
CA ALA A 177 -4.57 -24.06 19.35
C ALA A 177 -4.59 -25.33 18.46
N THR A 178 -3.92 -25.29 17.31
CA THR A 178 -3.88 -26.40 16.33
C THR A 178 -2.59 -27.23 16.36
N SER A 179 -1.62 -26.88 17.23
CA SER A 179 -0.36 -27.60 17.47
C SER A 179 -0.49 -28.63 18.60
#